data_AF-A0A958AZF1-F1
#
_entry.id   AF-A0A958AZF1-F1
#
_cell.length_a   1.000
_cell.length_b   1.000
_cell.length_c   1.000
_cell.angle_alpha   90.00
_cell.angle_beta   90.00
_cell.angle_gamma   90.00
#
_symmetry.space_group_name_H-M   'P 1'
#
loop_
_entity.id
_entity.type
_entity.pdbx_description
1 polymer ?
#
loop_
_entity_poly.entity_id
_entity_poly.type
_entity_poly.pdbx_seq_one_letter_code
_entity_poly.pdbx_strand_id
1 'polypeptide(L)'
;MNTITRNEVWDATLRLLEQLSEDWDYGGEITGETWLFSDLGFQSLDAVVLGNTLQERFGHPIPFADLLIDIGQRPINDVTVDEWVDFTTKSLQAYELEQAS
;
A
#
# COMPACT_ATOMS: atom_id res chain seq x y z
N MET A 1 -13.10 -13.14 -15.31
CA MET A 1 -12.50 -12.02 -14.56
C MET A 1 -11.04 -12.36 -14.32
N ASN A 2 -10.15 -11.37 -14.43
CA ASN A 2 -8.76 -11.56 -14.03
C ASN A 2 -8.69 -11.15 -12.56
N THR A 3 -8.70 -12.13 -11.66
CA THR A 3 -8.65 -11.89 -10.22
C THR A 3 -7.31 -11.24 -9.89
N ILE A 4 -7.36 -10.05 -9.27
CA ILE A 4 -6.15 -9.36 -8.85
C ILE A 4 -5.45 -10.19 -7.76
N THR A 5 -4.20 -10.53 -8.02
CA THR A 5 -3.36 -11.34 -7.14
C THR A 5 -2.52 -10.47 -6.22
N ARG A 6 -2.13 -11.03 -5.07
CA ARG A 6 -1.20 -10.37 -4.13
C ARG A 6 0.12 -9.98 -4.80
N ASN A 7 0.62 -10.81 -5.72
CA ASN A 7 1.87 -10.54 -6.44
C ASN A 7 1.74 -9.33 -7.37
N GLU A 8 0.60 -9.16 -8.04
CA GLU A 8 0.37 -7.97 -8.86
C GLU A 8 0.30 -6.69 -8.01
N VAL A 9 -0.31 -6.78 -6.83
CA VAL A 9 -0.33 -5.67 -5.86
C VAL A 9 1.08 -5.39 -5.33
N TRP A 10 1.83 -6.43 -4.98
CA TRP A 10 3.22 -6.32 -4.55
C TRP A 10 4.08 -5.59 -5.58
N ASP A 11 4.07 -6.05 -6.84
CA ASP A 11 4.87 -5.46 -7.91
C ASP A 11 4.46 -4.00 -8.19
N ALA A 12 3.17 -3.68 -8.04
CA ALA A 12 2.67 -2.32 -8.17
C ALA A 12 3.14 -1.43 -7.02
N THR A 13 3.04 -1.91 -5.77
CA THR A 13 3.49 -1.20 -4.58
C THR A 13 5.00 -0.99 -4.63
N LEU A 14 5.80 -2.02 -4.90
CA LEU A 14 7.25 -1.91 -4.95
C LEU A 14 7.71 -0.85 -5.95
N ARG A 15 7.17 -0.87 -7.17
CA ARG A 15 7.48 0.15 -8.20
C ARG A 15 7.14 1.57 -7.75
N LEU A 16 6.04 1.75 -7.03
CA LEU A 16 5.65 3.08 -6.53
C LEU A 16 6.53 3.51 -5.36
N LEU A 17 6.91 2.59 -4.48
CA LEU A 17 7.85 2.88 -3.40
C LEU A 17 9.22 3.27 -3.97
N GLU A 18 9.72 2.53 -4.96
CA GLU A 18 10.95 2.87 -5.67
C GLU A 18 10.87 4.29 -6.25
N GLN A 19 9.78 4.62 -6.97
CA GLN A 19 9.56 5.95 -7.54
C GLN A 19 9.48 7.08 -6.50
N LEU A 20 8.81 6.84 -5.37
CA LEU A 20 8.71 7.82 -4.29
C LEU A 20 10.04 7.95 -3.52
N SER A 21 10.83 6.88 -3.47
CA SER A 21 12.15 6.86 -2.85
C SER A 21 13.26 7.43 -3.75
N GLU A 22 13.03 7.71 -5.04
CA GLU A 22 14.07 8.28 -5.92
C GLU A 22 14.64 9.61 -5.39
N ASP A 23 13.86 10.37 -4.61
CA ASP A 23 14.31 11.61 -3.98
C ASP A 23 15.17 11.40 -2.72
N TRP A 24 15.05 10.24 -2.05
CA TRP A 24 15.71 9.94 -0.78
C TRP A 24 16.60 8.73 -1.04
N ASP A 25 17.92 8.91 -1.20
CA ASP A 25 18.93 7.89 -1.55
C ASP A 25 18.89 6.62 -0.67
N TYR A 26 17.81 5.86 -0.77
CA TYR A 26 17.47 4.69 0.02
C TYR A 26 18.19 3.53 -0.65
N GLY A 27 19.42 3.29 -0.22
CA GLY A 27 20.27 2.23 -0.76
C GLY A 27 19.93 0.82 -0.26
N GLY A 28 18.80 0.64 0.44
CA GLY A 28 18.34 -0.63 0.99
C GLY A 28 17.43 -1.40 0.02
N GLU A 29 17.38 -2.72 0.18
CA GLU A 29 16.36 -3.54 -0.49
C GLU A 29 15.01 -3.35 0.22
N ILE A 30 13.97 -2.98 -0.52
CA ILE A 30 12.61 -2.92 0.00
C ILE A 30 12.07 -4.35 0.08
N THR A 31 11.76 -4.79 1.30
CA THR A 31 11.24 -6.13 1.59
C THR A 31 9.85 -6.03 2.21
N GLY A 32 9.18 -7.17 2.42
CA GLY A 32 7.86 -7.22 3.06
C GLY A 32 7.87 -6.70 4.50
N GLU A 33 9.02 -6.80 5.17
CA GLU A 33 9.22 -6.37 6.56
C GLU A 33 9.60 -4.89 6.68
N THR A 34 9.87 -4.21 5.55
CA THR A 34 10.24 -2.78 5.53
C THR A 34 9.06 -1.92 6.02
N TRP A 35 9.34 -1.02 6.95
CA TRP A 35 8.38 -0.08 7.52
C TRP A 35 8.24 1.19 6.68
N LEU A 36 7.01 1.54 6.32
CA LEU A 36 6.73 2.70 5.48
C LEU A 36 7.17 4.02 6.14
N PHE A 37 6.87 4.22 7.42
CA PHE A 37 7.18 5.49 8.09
C PHE A 37 8.58 5.50 8.71
N SER A 38 8.99 4.42 9.36
CA SER A 38 10.28 4.34 10.08
C SER A 38 11.47 4.06 9.17
N ASP A 39 11.35 3.12 8.22
CA ASP A 39 12.48 2.73 7.36
C ASP A 39 12.54 3.59 6.11
N LEU A 40 11.41 3.77 5.43
CA LEU A 40 11.35 4.58 4.22
C LEU A 40 11.21 6.07 4.53
N GLY A 41 10.89 6.46 5.77
CA GLY A 41 10.75 7.87 6.14
C GLY A 41 9.49 8.54 5.60
N PHE A 42 8.49 7.78 5.15
CA PHE A 42 7.27 8.35 4.58
C PHE A 42 6.59 9.25 5.60
N GLN A 43 5.98 10.33 5.12
CA GLN A 43 5.01 11.09 5.88
C GLN A 43 3.60 10.56 5.59
N SER A 44 2.62 10.93 6.42
CA SER A 44 1.22 10.56 6.17
C SER A 44 0.73 11.02 4.79
N LEU A 45 1.28 12.12 4.25
CA LEU A 45 0.97 12.58 2.89
C LEU A 45 1.47 11.61 1.82
N ASP A 46 2.70 11.09 1.97
CA ASP A 46 3.29 10.15 1.02
C ASP A 46 2.49 8.83 0.98
N ALA A 47 2.01 8.37 2.15
CA ALA A 47 1.14 7.21 2.22
C ALA A 47 -0.22 7.46 1.54
N VAL A 48 -0.79 8.66 1.64
CA VAL A 48 -2.01 9.05 0.91
C VAL A 48 -1.76 9.08 -0.60
N VAL A 49 -0.61 9.61 -1.05
CA VAL A 49 -0.22 9.62 -2.47
C VAL A 49 -0.07 8.19 -2.99
N LEU A 50 0.68 7.34 -2.28
CA LEU A 50 0.84 5.92 -2.60
C LEU A 50 -0.53 5.22 -2.76
N GLY A 51 -1.43 5.43 -1.79
CA GLY A 51 -2.77 4.86 -1.80
C GLY A 51 -3.62 5.34 -2.97
N ASN A 52 -3.58 6.64 -3.30
CA ASN A 52 -4.31 7.17 -4.45
C ASN A 52 -3.77 6.62 -5.77
N THR A 53 -2.45 6.54 -5.94
CA THR A 53 -1.87 5.99 -7.18
C THR A 53 -2.19 4.51 -7.37
N LEU A 54 -2.25 3.72 -6.28
CA LEU A 54 -2.71 2.33 -6.36
C LEU A 54 -4.19 2.23 -6.75
N GLN A 55 -5.06 3.06 -6.18
CA GLN A 55 -6.48 3.11 -6.55
C GLN A 55 -6.67 3.45 -8.02
N GLU A 56 -5.96 4.46 -8.52
CA GLU A 56 -5.98 4.84 -9.94
C GLU A 56 -5.48 3.70 -10.84
N ARG A 57 -4.40 3.03 -10.45
CA ARG A 57 -3.82 1.92 -11.20
C ARG A 57 -4.77 0.74 -11.30
N PHE A 58 -5.43 0.36 -10.21
CA PHE A 58 -6.35 -0.78 -10.18
C PHE A 58 -7.77 -0.41 -10.61
N GLY A 59 -8.12 0.87 -10.68
CA GLY A 59 -9.45 1.34 -11.07
C GLY A 59 -10.53 1.08 -10.02
N HIS A 60 -10.13 0.89 -8.75
CA HIS A 60 -11.01 0.46 -7.67
C HIS A 60 -10.81 1.33 -6.42
N PRO A 61 -11.90 1.67 -5.70
CA PRO A 61 -11.77 2.36 -4.43
C PRO A 61 -11.15 1.43 -3.39
N ILE A 62 -10.10 1.91 -2.71
CA ILE A 62 -9.43 1.18 -1.62
C ILE A 62 -9.44 2.10 -0.39
N PRO A 63 -9.96 1.65 0.77
CA PRO A 63 -10.16 2.50 1.94
C PRO A 63 -8.85 2.76 2.72
N PHE A 64 -7.83 3.31 2.08
CA PHE A 64 -6.54 3.62 2.72
C PHE A 64 -6.68 4.65 3.85
N ALA A 65 -7.69 5.52 3.81
CA ALA A 65 -7.98 6.44 4.91
C ALA A 65 -8.30 5.68 6.21
N ASP A 66 -9.06 4.59 6.13
CA ASP A 66 -9.40 3.77 7.29
C ASP A 66 -8.18 3.04 7.82
N LEU A 67 -7.31 2.53 6.93
CA LEU A 67 -6.03 1.93 7.31
C LEU A 67 -5.14 2.93 8.06
N LEU A 68 -5.01 4.17 7.55
CA LEU A 68 -4.21 5.22 8.18
C LEU A 68 -4.76 5.65 9.54
N ILE A 69 -6.09 5.71 9.70
CA ILE A 69 -6.73 5.97 10.98
C ILE A 69 -6.43 4.85 11.97
N ASP A 70 -6.53 3.58 11.55
CA ASP A 70 -6.20 2.42 12.38
C ASP A 70 -4.73 2.45 12.82
N ILE A 71 -3.79 2.68 11.88
CA ILE A 71 -2.37 2.84 12.17
C ILE A 71 -2.13 3.94 13.22
N GLY A 72 -2.78 5.09 13.09
CA GLY A 72 -2.65 6.20 14.05
C GLY A 72 -3.20 5.92 15.45
N GLN A 73 -3.94 4.82 15.64
CA GLN A 73 -4.43 4.35 16.94
C GLN A 73 -3.56 3.24 17.55
N ARG A 74 -2.64 2.66 16.77
CA ARG A 74 -1.75 1.60 17.23
C ARG A 74 -0.63 2.16 18.13
N PRO A 75 -0.05 1.34 19.01
CA PRO A 75 1.14 1.74 19.78
C PRO A 75 2.34 2.09 18.88
N ILE A 76 2.40 1.45 17.71
CA ILE A 76 3.37 1.73 16.65
C ILE A 76 2.60 2.35 15.50
N ASN A 77 2.82 3.65 15.26
CA ASN A 77 2.19 4.40 14.17
C ASN A 77 2.90 4.09 12.83
N ASP A 78 3.03 2.81 12.52
CA ASP A 78 3.73 2.34 11.34
C ASP A 78 3.04 1.13 10.72
N VAL A 79 3.39 0.83 9.47
CA VAL A 79 2.85 -0.25 8.67
C VAL A 79 3.95 -0.79 7.76
N THR A 80 4.04 -2.12 7.67
CA THR A 80 5.00 -2.77 6.77
C THR A 80 4.48 -2.79 5.33
N VAL A 81 5.39 -2.97 4.37
CA VAL A 81 5.02 -3.16 2.96
C VAL A 81 4.11 -4.39 2.79
N ASP A 82 4.37 -5.49 3.50
CA ASP A 82 3.49 -6.67 3.46
C ASP A 82 2.08 -6.38 3.97
N GLU A 83 1.94 -5.64 5.07
CA GLU A 83 0.62 -5.28 5.60
C GLU A 83 -0.14 -4.36 4.63
N TRP A 84 0.56 -3.40 4.02
CA TRP A 84 0.00 -2.53 2.99
C TRP A 84 -0.52 -3.31 1.77
N VAL A 85 0.29 -4.25 1.28
CA VAL A 85 -0.04 -5.12 0.15
C VAL A 85 -1.21 -6.05 0.50
N ASP A 86 -1.21 -6.63 1.70
CA ASP A 86 -2.29 -7.49 2.18
C ASP A 86 -3.61 -6.74 2.29
N PHE A 87 -3.59 -5.53 2.85
CA PHE A 87 -4.76 -4.67 2.93
C PHE A 87 -5.32 -4.37 1.55
N THR A 88 -4.45 -3.90 0.65
CA THR A 88 -4.82 -3.56 -0.74
C THR A 88 -5.42 -4.76 -1.48
N THR A 89 -4.78 -5.93 -1.36
CA THR A 89 -5.25 -7.17 -1.99
C THR A 89 -6.64 -7.57 -1.47
N LYS A 90 -6.84 -7.53 -0.15
CA LYS A 90 -8.13 -7.85 0.48
C LYS A 90 -9.23 -6.89 0.05
N SER A 91 -8.95 -5.59 -0.01
CA SER A 91 -9.92 -4.57 -0.45
C SER A 91 -10.34 -4.78 -1.91
N LEU A 92 -9.39 -5.06 -2.79
CA LEU A 92 -9.68 -5.32 -4.20
C LEU A 92 -10.53 -6.59 -4.39
N GLN A 93 -10.21 -7.66 -3.66
CA GLN A 93 -10.98 -8.90 -3.69
C GLN A 93 -12.39 -8.74 -3.11
N ALA A 94 -12.53 -7.99 -2.01
CA ALA A 94 -13.84 -7.69 -1.42
C ALA A 94 -14.73 -6.94 -2.41
N TYR A 95 -14.17 -5.91 -3.08
CA TYR A 95 -14.89 -5.16 -4.10
C TYR A 95 -15.32 -6.05 -5.28
N GLU A 96 -14.45 -6.92 -5.77
CA GLU A 96 -14.79 -7.86 -6.85
C GLU A 96 -15.95 -8.79 -6.47
N LEU A 97 -15.97 -9.29 -5.22
CA LEU A 97 -17.04 -10.14 -4.71
C LEU A 97 -18.37 -9.40 -4.58
N GLU A 98 -18.35 -8.15 -4.11
CA GLU A 98 -19.56 -7.32 -3.99
C GLU A 98 -20.19 -7.03 -5.36
N GLN A 99 -19.37 -6.79 -6.39
CA GLN A 99 -19.84 -6.51 -7.74
C GLN A 99 -20.26 -7.76 -8.53
N ALA A 100 -19.84 -8.94 -8.07
CA ALA A 100 -20.24 -10.22 -8.64
C ALA A 100 -21.54 -10.79 -8.04
N SER A 101 -22.07 -10.16 -6.98
CA SER A 101 -23.33 -10.53 -6.31
C SER A 101 -24.56 -9.84 -6.91
#